data_AF-A0A1I5ZYK0-F1
#
_entry.id   AF-A0A1I5ZYK0-F1
#
_cell.length_a   1.000
_cell.length_b   1.000
_cell.length_c   1.000
_cell.angle_alpha   90.00
_cell.angle_beta   90.00
_cell.angle_gamma   90.00
#
_symmetry.space_group_name_H-M   'P 1'
#
loop_
_entity.id
_entity.type
_entity.pdbx_description
1 polymer ?
#
loop_
_entity_poly.entity_id
_entity_poly.type
_entity_poly.pdbx_seq_one_letter_code
_entity_poly.pdbx_strand_id
1 'polypeptide(L)'
;MNTEIFDAGRDTSGGYKVDVSRGTNVDRVSSEWFSRPDDERYLSLDDLFASVKGRAERSRTRTVESAAIRVDAHRDKPEKLGLVLPGADEPIAPTHWSFGQLASLVGAPAA
;
A
#
# COMPACT_ATOMS: atom_id res chain seq x y z
N MET A 1 -12.39 60.94 -5.89
CA MET A 1 -10.98 61.24 -6.23
C MET A 1 -10.36 59.91 -6.57
N ASN A 2 -10.19 59.65 -7.86
CA ASN A 2 -9.59 58.42 -8.38
C ASN A 2 -8.07 58.62 -8.41
N THR A 3 -7.32 57.63 -7.96
CA THR A 3 -5.90 57.54 -8.29
C THR A 3 -5.60 56.09 -8.67
N GLU A 4 -5.25 55.90 -9.93
CA GLU A 4 -4.76 54.64 -10.48
C GLU A 4 -3.25 54.49 -10.21
N ILE A 5 -2.94 53.34 -9.60
CA ILE A 5 -1.85 52.35 -9.77
C ILE A 5 -0.63 52.73 -10.62
N PHE A 6 0.57 52.42 -10.10
CA PHE A 6 1.70 51.94 -10.93
C PHE A 6 2.38 50.70 -10.35
N ASP A 7 2.74 49.84 -11.31
CA ASP A 7 3.30 48.49 -11.27
C ASP A 7 4.63 48.40 -10.50
N ALA A 8 4.74 47.40 -9.61
CA ALA A 8 5.98 47.04 -8.94
C ALA A 8 6.35 45.61 -9.33
N GLY A 9 7.28 45.52 -10.29
CA GLY A 9 8.31 44.49 -10.46
C GLY A 9 7.96 43.04 -10.11
N ARG A 10 8.08 42.14 -11.10
CA ARG A 10 8.21 40.70 -10.86
C ARG A 10 9.45 40.43 -9.98
N ASP A 11 9.25 40.30 -8.68
CA ASP A 11 10.18 39.66 -7.76
C ASP A 11 10.15 38.14 -8.01
N THR A 12 11.17 37.62 -8.69
CA THR A 12 11.41 36.18 -8.89
C THR A 12 12.05 35.52 -7.66
N SER A 13 11.72 36.00 -6.46
CA SER A 13 12.13 35.42 -5.17
C SER A 13 11.04 35.50 -4.09
N GLY A 14 9.79 35.77 -4.47
CA GLY A 14 8.65 35.76 -3.55
C GLY A 14 8.24 34.32 -3.21
N GLY A 15 8.34 33.95 -1.93
CA GLY A 15 7.82 32.67 -1.44
C GLY A 15 6.36 32.46 -1.86
N TYR A 16 5.99 31.22 -2.18
CA TYR A 16 4.63 30.88 -2.60
C TYR A 16 3.63 31.25 -1.50
N LYS A 17 2.92 32.37 -1.68
CA LYS A 17 1.87 32.80 -0.76
C LYS A 17 0.61 32.01 -1.05
N VAL A 18 0.32 31.03 -0.21
CA VAL A 18 -0.93 30.26 -0.26
C VAL A 18 -2.07 31.15 0.23
N ASP A 19 -3.05 31.39 -0.63
CA ASP A 19 -4.33 31.99 -0.25
C ASP A 19 -5.27 30.89 0.26
N VAL A 20 -5.32 30.74 1.58
CA VAL A 20 -6.12 29.71 2.27
C VAL A 20 -7.62 29.88 2.03
N SER A 21 -8.08 31.06 1.59
CA SER A 21 -9.49 31.32 1.29
C SER A 21 -9.96 30.74 -0.05
N ARG A 22 -9.03 30.34 -0.93
CA ARG A 22 -9.34 29.78 -2.26
C ARG A 22 -9.40 28.25 -2.28
N GLY A 23 -9.02 27.60 -1.19
CA GLY A 23 -9.05 26.14 -1.04
C GLY A 23 -10.37 25.63 -0.48
N THR A 24 -10.59 24.32 -0.58
CA THR A 24 -11.66 23.62 0.15
C THR A 24 -11.01 22.68 1.17
N ASN A 25 -11.55 22.61 2.39
CA ASN A 25 -11.10 21.61 3.36
C ASN A 25 -11.51 20.21 2.88
N VAL A 26 -10.54 19.34 2.68
CA VAL A 26 -10.76 17.93 2.33
C VAL A 26 -10.59 17.10 3.60
N ASP A 27 -11.63 17.10 4.43
CA ASP A 27 -11.61 16.41 5.72
C ASP A 27 -11.82 14.91 5.61
N ARG A 28 -11.92 14.38 4.38
CA ARG A 28 -12.18 12.96 4.12
C ARG A 28 -11.13 12.06 4.76
N VAL A 29 -9.84 12.35 4.58
CA VAL A 29 -8.75 11.52 5.14
C VAL A 29 -8.78 11.57 6.66
N SER A 30 -8.99 12.75 7.25
CA SER A 30 -9.12 12.91 8.71
C SER A 30 -10.36 12.20 9.25
N SER A 31 -11.48 12.27 8.53
CA SER A 31 -12.73 11.60 8.88
C SER A 31 -12.60 10.09 8.75
N GLU A 32 -11.92 9.59 7.72
CA GLU A 32 -11.62 8.17 7.52
C GLU A 32 -10.67 7.62 8.57
N TRP A 33 -9.70 8.41 9.05
CA TRP A 33 -8.84 8.07 10.17
C TRP A 33 -9.60 8.06 11.49
N PHE A 34 -10.47 9.05 11.72
CA PHE A 34 -11.29 9.17 12.92
C PHE A 34 -12.40 8.11 12.98
N SER A 35 -12.97 7.74 11.83
CA SER A 35 -14.00 6.71 11.71
C SER A 35 -13.40 5.30 11.59
N ARG A 36 -12.07 5.16 11.69
CA ARG A 36 -11.51 3.82 11.83
C ARG A 36 -12.11 3.25 13.11
N PRO A 37 -12.64 2.03 13.07
CA PRO A 37 -12.89 1.33 14.32
C PRO A 37 -11.58 1.34 15.12
N ASP A 38 -11.68 1.44 16.45
CA ASP A 38 -10.51 1.38 17.31
C ASP A 38 -9.62 0.24 16.81
N ASP A 39 -8.30 0.48 16.69
CA ASP A 39 -7.34 -0.54 16.27
C ASP A 39 -7.14 -1.54 17.44
N GLU A 40 -8.24 -2.05 17.99
CA GLU A 40 -8.33 -3.13 18.96
C GLU A 40 -8.10 -4.45 18.24
N ARG A 41 -6.90 -4.63 17.68
CA ARG A 41 -6.50 -5.99 17.33
C ARG A 41 -6.14 -6.80 18.58
N TYR A 42 -5.64 -6.13 19.63
CA TYR A 42 -5.32 -6.72 20.94
C TYR A 42 -5.54 -5.68 22.06
N LEU A 43 -6.28 -6.06 23.10
CA LEU A 43 -6.64 -5.19 24.23
C LEU A 43 -5.56 -5.16 25.33
N SER A 44 -4.50 -5.96 25.19
CA SER A 44 -3.36 -6.03 26.11
C SER A 44 -2.06 -6.44 25.39
N LEU A 45 -0.92 -6.19 26.05
CA LEU A 45 0.37 -6.67 25.56
C LEU A 45 0.46 -8.20 25.56
N ASP A 46 -0.22 -8.87 26.49
CA ASP A 46 -0.27 -10.33 26.56
C ASP A 46 -1.04 -10.91 25.36
N ASP A 47 -2.16 -10.28 24.97
CA ASP A 47 -2.93 -10.69 23.78
C ASP A 47 -2.14 -10.48 22.48
N LEU A 48 -1.44 -9.34 22.38
CA LEU A 48 -0.52 -9.08 21.27
C LEU A 48 0.59 -10.15 21.22
N PHE A 49 1.20 -10.45 22.36
CA PHE A 49 2.25 -11.47 22.46
C PHE A 49 1.75 -12.85 22.05
N ALA A 50 0.60 -13.29 22.57
CA ALA A 50 0.01 -14.58 22.25
C ALA A 50 -0.26 -14.73 20.75
N SER A 51 -0.81 -13.69 20.11
CA SER A 51 -1.08 -13.70 18.67
C SER A 51 0.19 -13.73 17.83
N VAL A 52 1.18 -12.89 18.15
CA VAL A 52 2.45 -12.84 17.41
C VAL A 52 3.20 -14.16 17.58
N LYS A 53 3.28 -14.69 18.80
CA LYS A 53 3.90 -15.99 19.09
C LYS A 53 3.21 -17.13 18.35
N GLY A 54 1.87 -17.19 18.40
CA GLY A 54 1.11 -18.21 17.69
C GLY A 54 1.23 -18.13 16.16
N ARG A 55 1.48 -16.94 15.60
CA ARG A 55 1.85 -16.79 14.17
C ARG A 55 3.25 -17.30 13.92
N ALA A 56 4.22 -16.93 14.76
CA ALA A 56 5.61 -17.34 14.62
C ALA A 56 5.78 -18.87 14.67
N GLU A 57 5.11 -19.54 15.61
CA GLU A 57 5.16 -21.00 15.78
C GLU A 57 4.58 -21.78 14.59
N ARG A 58 3.59 -21.21 13.89
CA ARG A 58 3.00 -21.82 12.68
C ARG A 58 3.74 -21.42 11.39
N SER A 59 4.55 -20.37 11.44
CA SER A 59 5.28 -19.88 10.27
C SER A 59 6.36 -20.87 9.88
N ARG A 60 6.41 -21.19 8.59
CA ARG A 60 7.40 -22.10 8.02
C ARG A 60 8.09 -21.42 6.84
N THR A 61 9.40 -21.59 6.76
CA THR A 61 10.21 -21.10 5.64
C THR A 61 10.87 -22.29 4.96
N ARG A 62 10.82 -22.29 3.63
CA ARG A 62 11.56 -23.24 2.78
C ARG A 62 12.04 -22.54 1.53
N THR A 63 13.17 -22.99 1.01
CA THR A 63 13.66 -22.57 -0.31
C THR A 63 12.96 -23.40 -1.38
N VAL A 64 12.52 -22.73 -2.44
CA VAL A 64 11.89 -23.34 -3.60
C VAL A 64 12.59 -22.81 -4.84
N GLU A 65 12.91 -23.68 -5.78
CA GLU A 65 13.45 -23.29 -7.07
C GLU A 65 12.44 -22.42 -7.82
N SER A 66 12.83 -21.22 -8.24
CA SER A 66 11.93 -20.27 -8.92
C SER A 66 11.31 -20.88 -10.19
N ALA A 67 12.05 -21.72 -10.91
CA ALA A 67 11.57 -22.40 -12.11
C ALA A 67 10.49 -23.46 -11.82
N ALA A 68 10.39 -23.93 -10.57
CA ALA A 68 9.36 -24.88 -10.15
C ALA A 68 8.07 -24.20 -9.67
N ILE A 69 8.07 -22.87 -9.54
CA ILE A 69 6.89 -22.09 -9.17
C ILE A 69 6.00 -21.94 -10.41
N ARG A 70 4.77 -22.42 -10.33
CA ARG A 70 3.76 -22.22 -11.39
C ARG A 70 2.79 -21.13 -10.97
N VAL A 71 2.43 -20.27 -11.92
CA VAL A 71 1.42 -19.22 -11.73
C VAL A 71 0.12 -19.69 -12.37
N ASP A 72 -0.94 -19.70 -11.58
CA ASP A 72 -2.31 -19.90 -12.06
C ASP A 72 -3.01 -18.55 -12.10
N ALA A 73 -3.48 -18.15 -13.28
CA ALA A 73 -4.11 -16.87 -13.53
C ALA A 73 -5.27 -17.04 -14.51
N HIS A 74 -6.43 -16.47 -14.17
CA HIS A 74 -7.64 -16.57 -14.98
C HIS A 74 -7.93 -15.26 -15.71
N ARG A 75 -8.08 -15.34 -17.04
CA ARG A 75 -8.44 -14.18 -17.87
C ARG A 75 -9.76 -13.54 -17.46
N ASP A 76 -10.73 -14.37 -17.08
CA ASP A 76 -12.09 -13.92 -16.75
C ASP A 76 -12.24 -13.52 -15.26
N LYS A 77 -11.19 -13.72 -14.46
CA LYS A 77 -11.12 -13.40 -13.03
C LYS A 77 -9.73 -12.83 -12.70
N PRO A 78 -9.43 -11.60 -13.17
CA PRO A 78 -8.10 -10.99 -13.05
C PRO A 78 -7.68 -10.79 -11.58
N GLU A 79 -8.62 -10.77 -10.65
CA GLU A 79 -8.37 -10.74 -9.20
C GLU A 79 -7.85 -12.07 -8.64
N LYS A 80 -7.96 -13.17 -9.39
CA LYS A 80 -7.50 -14.50 -8.98
C LYS A 80 -6.17 -14.84 -9.62
N LEU A 81 -5.12 -14.64 -8.82
CA LEU A 81 -3.77 -15.10 -9.13
C LEU A 81 -3.26 -15.96 -7.97
N GLY A 82 -2.85 -17.19 -8.28
CA GLY A 82 -2.35 -18.16 -7.31
C GLY A 82 -0.97 -18.69 -7.71
N LEU A 83 -0.13 -18.95 -6.71
CA LEU A 83 1.16 -19.61 -6.87
C LEU A 83 1.03 -21.06 -6.45
N VAL A 84 1.28 -21.98 -7.38
CA VAL A 84 1.34 -23.41 -7.12
C VAL A 84 2.80 -23.76 -6.83
N LEU A 85 3.08 -24.16 -5.60
CA LEU A 85 4.42 -24.48 -5.12
C LEU A 85 4.62 -26.01 -4.97
N PRO A 86 5.82 -26.54 -5.23
CA PRO A 86 6.15 -27.93 -4.93
C PRO A 86 5.90 -28.27 -3.45
N GLY A 87 5.07 -29.29 -3.20
CA GLY A 87 4.71 -29.74 -1.85
C GLY A 87 3.87 -28.73 -1.06
N ALA A 88 3.08 -27.90 -1.75
CA ALA A 88 1.95 -27.19 -1.15
C ALA A 88 0.66 -27.86 -1.62
N ASP A 89 -0.28 -28.08 -0.70
CA ASP A 89 -1.55 -28.76 -1.00
C ASP A 89 -2.51 -27.86 -1.79
N GLU A 90 -2.39 -26.53 -1.60
CA GLU A 90 -3.25 -25.53 -2.24
C GLU A 90 -2.41 -24.37 -2.82
N PRO A 91 -2.91 -23.70 -3.89
CA PRO A 91 -2.30 -22.48 -4.41
C PRO A 91 -2.32 -21.36 -3.37
N ILE A 92 -1.24 -20.59 -3.27
CA ILE A 92 -1.14 -19.45 -2.36
C ILE A 92 -1.26 -18.13 -3.12
N ALA A 93 -1.99 -17.16 -2.57
CA ALA A 93 -2.01 -15.82 -3.12
C ALA A 93 -0.67 -15.12 -2.86
N PRO A 94 -0.03 -14.48 -3.87
CA PRO A 94 1.15 -13.69 -3.60
C PRO A 94 0.80 -12.43 -2.80
N THR A 95 1.71 -12.10 -1.89
CA THR A 95 1.81 -10.75 -1.35
C THR A 95 2.26 -9.76 -2.44
N HIS A 96 2.08 -8.46 -2.18
CA HIS A 96 2.57 -7.40 -3.06
C HIS A 96 4.08 -7.52 -3.33
N TRP A 97 4.87 -7.87 -2.30
CA TRP A 97 6.31 -8.06 -2.44
C TRP A 97 6.65 -9.26 -3.33
N SER A 98 6.05 -10.42 -3.09
CA SER A 98 6.29 -11.63 -3.90
C SER A 98 5.83 -11.48 -5.35
N PHE A 99 4.75 -10.73 -5.59
CA PHE A 99 4.32 -10.40 -6.95
C PHE A 99 5.39 -9.58 -7.69
N GLY A 100 5.94 -8.54 -7.05
CA GLY A 100 7.02 -7.74 -7.62
C GLY A 100 8.29 -8.54 -7.90
N GLN A 101 8.64 -9.49 -7.03
CA GLN A 101 9.74 -10.42 -7.27
C GLN A 101 9.50 -11.28 -8.52
N LEU A 102 8.31 -11.88 -8.65
CA LEU A 102 7.96 -12.70 -9.82
C LEU A 102 7.95 -11.92 -11.12
N ALA A 103 7.38 -10.71 -11.13
CA ALA A 103 7.38 -9.83 -12.29
C ALA A 103 8.82 -9.48 -12.72
N SER A 104 9.70 -9.18 -11.75
CA SER A 104 11.10 -8.87 -12.00
C SER A 104 11.88 -10.05 -12.59
N LEU A 105 11.59 -11.29 -12.15
CA LEU A 105 12.22 -12.50 -12.71
C LEU A 105 11.94 -12.69 -14.21
N VAL A 106 10.78 -12.24 -14.69
CA VAL A 106 10.37 -12.35 -16.10
C VAL A 106 10.54 -11.04 -16.88
N GLY A 107 11.11 -10.00 -16.26
CA GLY A 107 11.28 -8.68 -16.89
C GLY A 107 9.97 -7.93 -17.15
N ALA A 108 8.90 -8.24 -16.41
CA ALA A 108 7.61 -7.57 -16.52
C ALA A 108 7.49 -6.41 -15.51
N PRO A 109 6.72 -5.35 -15.83
CA PRO A 109 6.39 -4.31 -14.87
C PRO A 109 5.45 -4.85 -13.79
N ALA A 110 5.65 -4.42 -12.55
CA ALA A 110 4.84 -4.82 -11.38
C ALA A 110 3.82 -3.75 -10.94
N ALA A 111 3.69 -2.66 -11.71
CA ALA A 111 2.85 -1.49 -11.44
C ALA A 111 2.34 -0.88 -12.75
#